data_AF-A0A1Z4R442-F1
#
_entry.id   AF-A0A1Z4R442-F1
#
_cell.length_a   1.000
_cell.length_b   1.000
_cell.length_c   1.000
_cell.angle_alpha   90.00
_cell.angle_beta   90.00
_cell.angle_gamma   90.00
#
_symmetry.space_group_name_H-M   'P 1'
#
loop_
_entity.id
_entity.type
_entity.pdbx_description
1 polymer ?
#
loop_
_entity_poly.entity_id
_entity_poly.type
_entity_poly.pdbx_seq_one_letter_code
_entity_poly.pdbx_strand_id
1 'polypeptide(L)'
;MVQLLWLLTLLKPQVLHLNVNQKTDAKADILLQSITQNGTTFKDFTYVSEVKSLKNTPRTKDANSGAASTDRGDNATAPISASEDPDRNELAKFLGNNNLNNIVDTEDSGMFEMDLIFTNAIFGNKQGTDSLFFWERGMNSDLLIQGFDNTGKLIGNSLKLLRKNQTSADFSIDTKEIGSAQKVGNWGVSLAQLGVNSLSGIRVISEGQAFNGPDFKLIARTGVSVPEPGMVLSLGTVAGVAFLRRKQNSAIKAAK
;
A
#
# COMPACT_ATOMS: atom_id res chain seq x y z
N MET A 1 -17.19 -18.87 -28.97
CA MET A 1 -16.76 -19.47 -27.69
C MET A 1 -15.33 -19.02 -27.38
N VAL A 2 -15.13 -17.73 -27.12
CA VAL A 2 -13.80 -17.13 -26.88
C VAL A 2 -13.93 -16.17 -25.70
N GLN A 3 -14.00 -16.72 -24.49
CA GLN A 3 -14.02 -15.91 -23.27
C GLN A 3 -13.64 -16.76 -22.05
N LEU A 4 -12.54 -17.52 -22.14
CA LEU A 4 -12.10 -18.35 -20.99
C LEU A 4 -10.57 -18.44 -20.84
N LEU A 5 -9.81 -17.51 -21.45
CA LEU A 5 -8.34 -17.54 -21.38
C LEU A 5 -7.72 -16.41 -20.54
N TRP A 6 -8.51 -15.50 -20.00
CA TRP A 6 -8.02 -14.36 -19.19
C TRP A 6 -8.11 -14.57 -17.68
N LEU A 7 -8.67 -15.68 -17.20
CA LEU A 7 -8.91 -15.88 -15.76
C LEU A 7 -7.80 -16.66 -15.02
N LEU A 8 -6.83 -17.26 -15.73
CA LEU A 8 -5.82 -18.13 -15.11
C LEU A 8 -4.44 -17.49 -14.85
N THR A 9 -4.21 -16.25 -15.28
CA THR A 9 -2.90 -15.57 -15.10
C THR A 9 -2.78 -14.76 -13.80
N LEU A 10 -3.83 -14.71 -12.97
CA LEU A 10 -4.00 -13.71 -11.90
C LEU A 10 -3.47 -14.11 -10.50
N LEU A 11 -2.72 -15.20 -10.36
CA LEU A 11 -2.34 -15.72 -9.03
C LEU A 11 -0.84 -15.85 -8.76
N LYS A 12 0.02 -15.53 -9.73
CA LYS A 12 1.47 -15.51 -9.44
C LYS A 12 1.86 -14.13 -8.91
N PRO A 13 2.52 -14.06 -7.73
CA PRO A 13 3.15 -12.84 -7.24
C PRO A 13 4.03 -12.27 -8.35
N GLN A 14 3.81 -11.02 -8.69
CA GLN A 14 4.64 -10.31 -9.66
C GLN A 14 5.93 -9.87 -8.95
N VAL A 15 7.06 -9.95 -9.64
CA VAL A 15 8.34 -9.52 -9.07
C VAL A 15 8.37 -8.00 -8.95
N LEU A 16 8.67 -7.52 -7.75
CA LEU A 16 8.89 -6.11 -7.46
C LEU A 16 10.39 -5.82 -7.40
N HIS A 17 10.88 -4.91 -8.24
CA HIS A 17 12.26 -4.42 -8.14
C HIS A 17 12.29 -3.11 -7.36
N LEU A 18 12.83 -3.17 -6.15
CA LEU A 18 12.91 -2.03 -5.25
C LEU A 18 14.20 -1.26 -5.46
N ASN A 19 14.06 0.05 -5.65
CA ASN A 19 15.16 1.01 -5.53
C ASN A 19 15.03 1.73 -4.20
N VAL A 20 16.04 1.54 -3.36
CA VAL A 20 16.17 2.16 -2.04
C VAL A 20 17.51 2.88 -1.99
N ASN A 21 17.64 3.86 -1.08
CA ASN A 21 18.89 4.61 -0.90
C ASN A 21 20.11 3.71 -0.59
N GLN A 22 19.91 2.60 0.11
CA GLN A 22 20.96 1.65 0.50
C GLN A 22 20.36 0.28 0.86
N LYS A 23 21.16 -0.79 0.77
CA LYS A 23 20.75 -2.19 1.06
C LYS A 23 21.74 -2.95 1.97
N THR A 24 22.79 -2.28 2.42
CA THR A 24 23.96 -2.93 3.06
C THR A 24 24.00 -2.74 4.57
N ASP A 25 23.46 -1.64 5.06
CA ASP A 25 23.35 -1.35 6.48
C ASP A 25 21.91 -1.60 6.94
N ALA A 26 21.67 -2.76 7.50
CA ALA A 26 20.35 -3.18 7.97
C ALA A 26 19.83 -2.33 9.15
N LYS A 27 20.70 -1.56 9.83
CA LYS A 27 20.35 -0.72 10.98
C LYS A 27 19.97 0.70 10.59
N ALA A 28 20.40 1.16 9.42
CA ALA A 28 20.20 2.53 8.95
C ALA A 28 18.85 2.73 8.25
N ASP A 29 18.58 3.96 7.84
CA ASP A 29 17.41 4.28 7.02
C ASP A 29 17.45 3.51 5.68
N ILE A 30 16.35 2.84 5.36
CA ILE A 30 16.10 2.20 4.06
C ILE A 30 14.94 2.94 3.39
N LEU A 31 15.26 4.03 2.70
CA LEU A 31 14.29 4.92 2.09
C LEU A 31 13.89 4.39 0.72
N LEU A 32 12.60 4.08 0.55
CA LEU A 32 12.04 3.74 -0.75
C LEU A 32 12.09 4.96 -1.68
N GLN A 33 12.72 4.78 -2.83
CA GLN A 33 12.81 5.78 -3.89
C GLN A 33 11.90 5.44 -5.06
N SER A 34 11.85 4.17 -5.46
CA SER A 34 10.97 3.71 -6.52
C SER A 34 10.71 2.21 -6.49
N ILE A 35 9.63 1.78 -7.11
CA ILE A 35 9.32 0.37 -7.37
C ILE A 35 9.18 0.19 -8.87
N THR A 36 9.88 -0.81 -9.43
CA THR A 36 9.70 -1.20 -10.84
C THR A 36 8.98 -2.55 -10.91
N GLN A 37 7.90 -2.59 -11.67
CA GLN A 37 7.11 -3.78 -11.91
C GLN A 37 6.67 -3.82 -13.38
N ASN A 38 6.88 -4.95 -14.05
CA ASN A 38 6.48 -5.14 -15.46
C ASN A 38 6.98 -4.01 -16.37
N GLY A 39 8.22 -3.57 -16.16
CA GLY A 39 8.85 -2.47 -16.91
C GLY A 39 8.33 -1.06 -16.58
N THR A 40 7.37 -0.92 -15.65
CA THR A 40 6.85 0.37 -15.19
C THR A 40 7.48 0.74 -13.86
N THR A 41 8.02 1.96 -13.75
CA THR A 41 8.61 2.49 -12.51
C THR A 41 7.68 3.48 -11.84
N PHE A 42 7.37 3.26 -10.56
CA PHE A 42 6.59 4.14 -9.70
C PHE A 42 7.52 4.89 -8.75
N LYS A 43 7.34 6.21 -8.67
CA LYS A 43 8.05 7.10 -7.72
C LYS A 43 7.11 7.89 -6.83
N ASP A 44 5.86 8.04 -7.25
CA ASP A 44 4.84 8.77 -6.52
C ASP A 44 4.08 7.82 -5.61
N PHE A 45 4.32 7.97 -4.31
CA PHE A 45 3.70 7.17 -3.27
C PHE A 45 2.78 8.01 -2.39
N THR A 46 1.78 7.35 -1.82
CA THR A 46 0.97 7.87 -0.72
C THR A 46 1.17 6.98 0.49
N TYR A 47 1.19 7.60 1.66
CA TYR A 47 1.47 6.95 2.93
C TYR A 47 0.25 6.97 3.83
N VAL A 48 0.31 6.22 4.92
CA VAL A 48 -0.72 6.26 5.95
C VAL A 48 -0.67 7.63 6.63
N SER A 49 -1.81 8.31 6.68
CA SER A 49 -1.99 9.60 7.35
C SER A 49 -2.67 9.47 8.71
N GLU A 50 -3.46 8.41 8.89
CA GLU A 50 -4.25 8.19 10.10
C GLU A 50 -4.44 6.68 10.32
N VAL A 51 -4.36 6.25 11.58
CA VAL A 51 -4.97 4.98 12.02
C VAL A 51 -6.33 5.31 12.61
N LYS A 52 -7.40 5.03 11.86
CA LYS A 52 -8.77 5.41 12.23
C LYS A 52 -9.30 4.55 13.37
N SER A 53 -9.01 3.26 13.35
CA SER A 53 -9.41 2.30 14.37
C SER A 53 -8.24 1.38 14.68
N LEU A 54 -8.12 1.01 15.96
CA LEU A 54 -7.14 0.04 16.43
C LEU A 54 -7.82 -0.85 17.47
N LYS A 55 -7.88 -2.14 17.19
CA LYS A 55 -8.06 -3.18 18.20
C LYS A 55 -6.72 -3.88 18.33
N ASN A 56 -6.12 -3.81 19.50
CA ASN A 56 -4.81 -4.39 19.78
C ASN A 56 -4.95 -5.30 20.99
N THR A 57 -4.35 -6.48 20.94
CA THR A 57 -4.25 -7.33 22.13
C THR A 57 -3.47 -6.56 23.20
N PRO A 58 -4.00 -6.38 24.43
CA PRO A 58 -3.32 -5.60 25.45
C PRO A 58 -1.98 -6.22 25.84
N ARG A 59 -0.96 -5.37 25.99
CA ARG A 59 0.33 -5.78 26.55
C ARG A 59 0.17 -6.17 28.01
N THR A 60 0.91 -7.18 28.44
CA THR A 60 0.99 -7.63 29.84
C THR A 60 2.37 -7.27 30.42
N LYS A 61 2.74 -7.88 31.56
CA LYS A 61 4.08 -7.73 32.13
C LYS A 61 5.13 -8.56 31.39
N ASP A 62 4.72 -9.51 30.56
CA ASP A 62 5.61 -10.27 29.69
C ASP A 62 6.10 -9.36 28.56
N ALA A 63 7.41 -9.39 28.30
CA ALA A 63 8.04 -8.56 27.28
C ALA A 63 7.58 -8.94 25.87
N ASN A 64 7.19 -10.20 25.66
CA ASN A 64 6.76 -10.73 24.36
C ASN A 64 5.23 -10.85 24.31
N SER A 65 4.53 -9.84 24.83
CA SER A 65 3.07 -9.84 24.92
C SER A 65 2.47 -8.56 24.38
N GLY A 66 1.22 -8.67 23.96
CA GLY A 66 0.52 -7.62 23.23
C GLY A 66 0.25 -8.10 21.81
N ALA A 67 0.14 -7.15 20.88
CA ALA A 67 0.06 -7.48 19.47
C ALA A 67 0.93 -6.53 18.66
N ALA A 68 0.39 -5.42 18.16
CA ALA A 68 1.15 -4.46 17.38
C ALA A 68 1.89 -3.47 18.27
N SER A 69 3.21 -3.41 18.09
CA SER A 69 4.14 -2.40 18.59
C SER A 69 4.60 -1.50 17.42
N THR A 70 5.54 -0.60 17.69
CA THR A 70 6.27 0.14 16.64
C THR A 70 7.75 -0.05 16.84
N ASP A 71 8.48 -0.41 15.77
CA ASP A 71 9.93 -0.57 15.83
C ASP A 71 10.62 0.02 14.60
N ARG A 72 11.91 0.32 14.76
CA ARG A 72 12.75 0.99 13.77
C ARG A 72 14.17 0.45 13.78
N GLY A 73 14.86 0.64 12.66
CA GLY A 73 16.31 0.44 12.59
C GLY A 73 17.04 1.12 13.74
N ASP A 74 18.05 0.45 14.30
CA ASP A 74 18.84 0.96 15.42
C ASP A 74 19.33 2.40 15.17
N ASN A 75 19.81 2.62 13.94
CA ASN A 75 20.40 3.85 13.45
C ASN A 75 19.45 4.66 12.55
N ALA A 76 18.17 4.29 12.47
CA ALA A 76 17.19 5.06 11.70
C ALA A 76 17.07 6.49 12.22
N THR A 77 16.82 7.47 11.36
CA THR A 77 16.77 8.88 11.80
C THR A 77 15.40 9.29 12.35
N ALA A 78 14.32 8.74 11.79
CA ALA A 78 12.94 9.03 12.22
C ALA A 78 11.99 7.87 11.86
N PRO A 79 10.89 7.65 12.62
CA PRO A 79 10.55 8.27 13.91
C PRO A 79 11.60 8.03 14.99
N ILE A 80 11.70 8.91 15.99
CA ILE A 80 12.82 8.89 16.97
C ILE A 80 12.62 7.80 18.04
N SER A 81 11.38 7.47 18.40
CA SER A 81 11.04 6.53 19.45
C SER A 81 10.15 5.40 18.93
N ALA A 82 10.55 4.17 19.25
CA ALA A 82 9.73 2.96 19.20
C ALA A 82 8.84 2.88 20.45
N SER A 83 7.74 2.15 20.37
CA SER A 83 6.76 1.98 21.46
C SER A 83 6.17 0.58 21.43
N GLU A 84 6.23 -0.10 22.57
CA GLU A 84 5.71 -1.46 22.81
C GLU A 84 4.18 -1.53 22.93
N ASP A 85 3.52 -0.40 23.20
CA ASP A 85 2.06 -0.27 23.28
C ASP A 85 1.63 1.06 22.64
N PRO A 86 1.74 1.18 21.30
CA PRO A 86 1.60 2.43 20.60
C PRO A 86 0.14 2.86 20.52
N ASP A 87 -0.09 4.17 20.61
CA ASP A 87 -1.38 4.74 20.22
C ASP A 87 -1.55 4.82 18.68
N ARG A 88 -2.73 5.23 18.24
CA ARG A 88 -3.07 5.39 16.82
C ARG A 88 -2.17 6.41 16.10
N ASN A 89 -1.73 7.46 16.79
CA ASN A 89 -0.88 8.50 16.21
C ASN A 89 0.56 8.00 16.05
N GLU A 90 1.05 7.20 16.98
CA GLU A 90 2.37 6.57 16.92
C GLU A 90 2.45 5.60 15.74
N LEU A 91 1.48 4.70 15.59
CA LEU A 91 1.39 3.81 14.42
C LEU A 91 1.32 4.59 13.09
N ALA A 92 0.54 5.67 13.04
CA ALA A 92 0.45 6.52 11.85
C ALA A 92 1.82 7.16 11.49
N LYS A 93 2.63 7.56 12.48
CA LYS A 93 3.98 8.09 12.23
C LYS A 93 4.91 7.05 11.62
N PHE A 94 4.86 5.80 12.10
CA PHE A 94 5.70 4.71 11.60
C PHE A 94 5.30 4.28 10.18
N LEU A 95 4.01 4.25 9.88
CA LEU A 95 3.48 3.90 8.56
C LEU A 95 3.46 5.08 7.56
N GLY A 96 3.49 6.31 8.06
CA GLY A 96 3.33 7.55 7.28
C GLY A 96 4.58 8.10 6.61
N ASN A 97 5.57 7.25 6.33
CA ASN A 97 6.86 7.65 5.75
C ASN A 97 7.39 6.57 4.79
N ASN A 98 8.42 6.92 4.01
CA ASN A 98 9.02 6.02 3.02
C ASN A 98 10.21 5.20 3.55
N ASN A 99 10.51 5.24 4.84
CA ASN A 99 11.56 4.42 5.42
C ASN A 99 11.00 3.02 5.72
N LEU A 100 11.51 2.03 5.00
CA LEU A 100 11.13 0.62 5.13
C LEU A 100 11.70 -0.03 6.39
N ASN A 101 12.63 0.64 7.07
CA ASN A 101 13.14 0.25 8.37
C ASN A 101 12.35 0.88 9.53
N ASN A 102 11.13 1.38 9.26
CA ASN A 102 10.15 1.76 10.27
C ASN A 102 8.93 0.88 10.05
N ILE A 103 8.63 0.04 11.03
CA ILE A 103 7.64 -1.03 10.92
C ILE A 103 6.64 -0.97 12.06
N VAL A 104 5.50 -1.59 11.81
CA VAL A 104 4.68 -2.16 12.89
C VAL A 104 5.28 -3.52 13.17
N ASP A 105 5.83 -3.67 14.36
CA ASP A 105 6.43 -4.92 14.84
C ASP A 105 5.39 -5.66 15.69
N THR A 106 5.36 -6.99 15.68
CA THR A 106 4.25 -7.70 16.31
C THR A 106 4.60 -9.03 16.95
N GLU A 107 3.88 -9.37 18.02
CA GLU A 107 4.04 -10.62 18.74
C GLU A 107 3.40 -11.81 18.01
N ASP A 108 4.09 -12.96 18.03
CA ASP A 108 3.66 -14.21 17.37
C ASP A 108 2.23 -14.63 17.71
N SER A 109 1.78 -14.38 18.95
CA SER A 109 0.45 -14.76 19.44
C SER A 109 -0.56 -13.61 19.49
N GLY A 110 -0.09 -12.38 19.22
CA GLY A 110 -0.88 -11.17 19.31
C GLY A 110 -1.86 -11.00 18.16
N MET A 111 -3.08 -10.56 18.47
CA MET A 111 -4.07 -10.18 17.47
C MET A 111 -4.20 -8.66 17.37
N PHE A 112 -4.26 -8.16 16.15
CA PHE A 112 -4.64 -6.77 15.89
C PHE A 112 -5.59 -6.65 14.70
N GLU A 113 -6.39 -5.58 14.72
CA GLU A 113 -7.16 -5.07 13.60
C GLU A 113 -6.97 -3.56 13.54
N MET A 114 -6.43 -3.05 12.43
CA MET A 114 -6.19 -1.62 12.25
C MET A 114 -6.74 -1.11 10.92
N ASP A 115 -7.42 0.03 10.97
CA ASP A 115 -7.95 0.73 9.79
C ASP A 115 -7.02 1.88 9.42
N LEU A 116 -6.30 1.74 8.30
CA LEU A 116 -5.25 2.65 7.86
C LEU A 116 -5.74 3.55 6.72
N ILE A 117 -5.77 4.86 6.95
CA ILE A 117 -6.19 5.88 5.98
C ILE A 117 -4.97 6.41 5.23
N PHE A 118 -5.00 6.41 3.90
CA PHE A 118 -3.94 7.03 3.11
C PHE A 118 -4.18 8.54 2.93
N THR A 119 -3.10 9.31 2.79
CA THR A 119 -3.17 10.74 2.49
C THR A 119 -3.99 11.01 1.22
N ASN A 120 -3.79 10.21 0.18
CA ASN A 120 -4.50 10.29 -1.09
C ASN A 120 -5.29 9.01 -1.36
N ALA A 121 -6.43 9.14 -2.04
CA ALA A 121 -7.15 7.99 -2.57
C ALA A 121 -6.29 7.23 -3.60
N ILE A 122 -6.43 5.92 -3.61
CA ILE A 122 -5.66 5.01 -4.46
C ILE A 122 -6.58 4.54 -5.58
N PHE A 123 -6.08 4.58 -6.81
CA PHE A 123 -6.81 4.18 -8.00
C PHE A 123 -6.12 3.00 -8.69
N GLY A 124 -6.93 2.06 -9.16
CA GLY A 124 -6.48 0.95 -9.98
C GLY A 124 -5.91 1.44 -11.31
N ASN A 125 -5.27 0.54 -12.04
CA ASN A 125 -4.71 0.84 -13.35
C ASN A 125 -5.08 -0.27 -14.34
N LYS A 126 -4.99 0.03 -15.64
CA LYS A 126 -5.29 -0.92 -16.71
C LYS A 126 -4.11 -1.83 -17.06
N GLN A 127 -2.92 -1.48 -16.58
CA GLN A 127 -1.67 -2.20 -16.81
C GLN A 127 -1.57 -3.47 -15.94
N GLY A 128 -2.49 -3.65 -14.99
CA GLY A 128 -2.51 -4.80 -14.08
C GLY A 128 -1.37 -4.77 -13.07
N THR A 129 -0.74 -3.60 -12.84
CA THR A 129 0.31 -3.45 -11.83
C THR A 129 -0.29 -3.23 -10.45
N ASP A 130 0.48 -3.54 -9.43
CA ASP A 130 0.05 -3.45 -8.05
C ASP A 130 -0.12 -2.00 -7.61
N SER A 131 -0.95 -1.79 -6.60
CA SER A 131 -1.28 -0.45 -6.08
C SER A 131 -0.95 -0.31 -4.61
N LEU A 132 -0.96 -1.42 -3.87
CA LEU A 132 -0.53 -1.52 -2.48
C LEU A 132 0.71 -2.41 -2.43
N PHE A 133 1.69 -1.99 -1.64
CA PHE A 133 2.96 -2.67 -1.47
C PHE A 133 3.20 -2.90 0.02
N PHE A 134 3.41 -4.15 0.38
CA PHE A 134 3.64 -4.59 1.75
C PHE A 134 5.06 -5.15 1.83
N TRP A 135 5.76 -4.83 2.90
CA TRP A 135 7.03 -5.45 3.28
C TRP A 135 6.86 -6.09 4.63
N GLU A 136 7.55 -7.21 4.83
CA GLU A 136 7.60 -7.84 6.14
C GLU A 136 9.01 -8.34 6.45
N ARG A 137 9.44 -8.12 7.69
CA ARG A 137 10.68 -8.61 8.27
C ARG A 137 10.49 -10.07 8.66
N GLY A 138 11.44 -10.94 8.30
CA GLY A 138 11.44 -12.35 8.70
C GLY A 138 10.91 -13.32 7.65
N MET A 139 10.07 -12.88 6.72
CA MET A 139 9.45 -13.69 5.67
C MET A 139 8.63 -14.87 6.20
N ASN A 140 8.03 -14.72 7.39
CA ASN A 140 7.46 -15.82 8.17
C ASN A 140 5.99 -15.64 8.55
N SER A 141 5.40 -14.49 8.25
CA SER A 141 4.03 -14.16 8.68
C SER A 141 3.01 -14.00 7.54
N ASP A 142 1.73 -14.13 7.91
CA ASP A 142 0.61 -13.80 7.05
C ASP A 142 -0.03 -12.46 7.47
N LEU A 143 -0.75 -11.82 6.53
CA LEU A 143 -1.60 -10.66 6.80
C LEU A 143 -2.96 -10.84 6.12
N LEU A 144 -4.02 -10.29 6.72
CA LEU A 144 -5.34 -10.24 6.08
C LEU A 144 -5.70 -8.77 5.83
N ILE A 145 -6.12 -8.47 4.61
CA ILE A 145 -6.41 -7.10 4.19
C ILE A 145 -7.77 -6.95 3.54
N GLN A 146 -8.40 -5.78 3.71
CA GLN A 146 -9.62 -5.41 2.99
C GLN A 146 -9.69 -3.90 2.77
N GLY A 147 -10.17 -3.46 1.60
CA GLY A 147 -10.32 -2.04 1.29
C GLY A 147 -11.45 -1.37 2.07
N PHE A 148 -11.38 -0.05 2.25
CA PHE A 148 -12.53 0.77 2.60
C PHE A 148 -12.56 2.08 1.79
N ASP A 149 -13.76 2.62 1.61
CA ASP A 149 -14.02 3.84 0.84
C ASP A 149 -13.80 5.14 1.65
N ASN A 150 -14.06 6.29 1.02
CA ASN A 150 -13.90 7.61 1.65
C ASN A 150 -14.90 7.89 2.80
N THR A 151 -15.94 7.08 2.96
CA THR A 151 -16.85 7.13 4.11
C THR A 151 -16.35 6.25 5.27
N GLY A 152 -15.32 5.42 5.01
CA GLY A 152 -14.78 4.44 5.93
C GLY A 152 -15.58 3.14 5.98
N LYS A 153 -16.37 2.85 4.96
CA LYS A 153 -17.08 1.57 4.81
C LYS A 153 -16.16 0.54 4.15
N LEU A 154 -16.09 -0.67 4.69
CA LEU A 154 -15.39 -1.79 4.06
C LEU A 154 -16.00 -2.11 2.68
N ILE A 155 -15.12 -2.28 1.69
CA ILE A 155 -15.46 -2.56 0.29
C ILE A 155 -14.57 -3.68 -0.24
N GLY A 156 -15.05 -4.34 -1.30
CA GLY A 156 -14.28 -5.36 -1.99
C GLY A 156 -14.10 -6.66 -1.19
N ASN A 157 -13.18 -7.48 -1.69
CA ASN A 157 -12.84 -8.78 -1.14
C ASN A 157 -11.86 -8.63 0.02
N SER A 158 -12.00 -9.51 1.02
CA SER A 158 -10.93 -9.77 1.97
C SER A 158 -9.88 -10.67 1.32
N LEU A 159 -8.61 -10.30 1.42
CA LEU A 159 -7.48 -10.98 0.79
C LEU A 159 -6.44 -11.35 1.83
N LYS A 160 -6.13 -12.65 1.95
CA LYS A 160 -5.04 -13.13 2.80
C LYS A 160 -3.72 -13.12 2.03
N LEU A 161 -2.78 -12.31 2.50
CA LEU A 161 -1.38 -12.31 2.08
C LEU A 161 -0.66 -13.44 2.81
N LEU A 162 -0.32 -14.49 2.08
CA LEU A 162 0.32 -15.67 2.65
C LEU A 162 1.85 -15.53 2.62
N ARG A 163 2.53 -15.90 3.71
CA ARG A 163 3.99 -15.94 3.83
C ARG A 163 4.68 -16.65 2.66
N LYS A 164 4.10 -17.77 2.22
CA LYS A 164 4.63 -18.58 1.11
C LYS A 164 4.61 -17.86 -0.25
N ASN A 165 3.85 -16.77 -0.37
CA ASN A 165 3.73 -15.98 -1.58
C ASN A 165 4.63 -14.73 -1.55
N GLN A 166 5.37 -14.50 -0.47
CA GLN A 166 6.32 -13.41 -0.41
C GLN A 166 7.45 -13.60 -1.43
N THR A 167 7.93 -12.50 -1.98
CA THR A 167 9.17 -12.47 -2.76
C THR A 167 10.24 -11.67 -2.02
N SER A 168 11.52 -11.99 -2.25
CA SER A 168 12.63 -11.24 -1.65
C SER A 168 12.55 -9.77 -2.03
N ALA A 169 12.75 -8.88 -1.05
CA ALA A 169 12.94 -7.45 -1.27
C ALA A 169 14.41 -7.08 -1.58
N ASP A 170 15.32 -8.06 -1.50
CA ASP A 170 16.76 -7.95 -1.71
C ASP A 170 17.47 -7.00 -0.74
N PHE A 171 16.96 -6.89 0.48
CA PHE A 171 17.63 -6.26 1.62
C PHE A 171 17.20 -6.93 2.93
N SER A 172 17.90 -6.58 4.01
CA SER A 172 17.57 -6.99 5.37
C SER A 172 17.37 -5.76 6.25
N ILE A 173 16.61 -5.90 7.32
CA ILE A 173 16.51 -4.89 8.38
C ILE A 173 16.85 -5.47 9.74
N ASP A 174 17.41 -4.62 10.59
CA ASP A 174 17.80 -4.90 11.97
C ASP A 174 17.29 -3.75 12.83
N THR A 175 16.29 -4.04 13.63
CA THR A 175 15.58 -3.05 14.45
C THR A 175 15.90 -3.26 15.92
N LYS A 176 15.44 -2.36 16.79
CA LYS A 176 15.92 -2.28 18.17
C LYS A 176 15.59 -3.49 19.04
N GLU A 177 14.54 -4.21 18.70
CA GLU A 177 14.08 -5.36 19.48
C GLU A 177 14.92 -6.62 19.22
N ILE A 178 15.49 -6.77 18.02
CA ILE A 178 16.15 -8.02 17.60
C ILE A 178 17.67 -7.93 17.65
N GLY A 179 18.32 -9.07 17.85
CA GLY A 179 19.78 -9.15 17.98
C GLY A 179 20.54 -9.28 16.66
N SER A 180 19.84 -9.41 15.52
CA SER A 180 20.46 -9.61 14.22
C SER A 180 19.52 -9.31 13.05
N ALA A 181 20.08 -8.72 11.99
CA ALA A 181 19.39 -8.45 10.74
C ALA A 181 18.62 -9.66 10.17
N GLN A 182 17.37 -9.43 9.78
CA GLN A 182 16.50 -10.41 9.13
C GLN A 182 16.17 -9.97 7.70
N LYS A 183 15.94 -10.94 6.81
CA LYS A 183 15.55 -10.68 5.42
C LYS A 183 14.16 -10.05 5.37
N VAL A 184 13.96 -9.18 4.39
CA VAL A 184 12.66 -8.59 4.11
C VAL A 184 12.03 -9.24 2.90
N GLY A 185 10.79 -9.68 3.04
CA GLY A 185 9.95 -10.08 1.92
C GLY A 185 8.94 -9.01 1.56
N ASN A 186 8.29 -9.18 0.42
CA ASN A 186 7.27 -8.26 -0.04
C ASN A 186 6.08 -8.96 -0.71
N TRP A 187 4.95 -8.26 -0.67
CA TRP A 187 3.78 -8.51 -1.48
C TRP A 187 3.40 -7.27 -2.27
N GLY A 188 3.00 -7.48 -3.52
CA GLY A 188 2.26 -6.50 -4.29
C GLY A 188 0.79 -6.90 -4.40
N VAL A 189 -0.11 -5.93 -4.26
CA VAL A 189 -1.56 -6.13 -4.38
C VAL A 189 -2.16 -5.10 -5.33
N SER A 190 -2.78 -5.59 -6.40
CA SER A 190 -3.61 -4.82 -7.31
C SER A 190 -5.01 -4.62 -6.72
N LEU A 191 -5.66 -3.49 -7.05
CA LEU A 191 -7.04 -3.26 -6.60
C LEU A 191 -8.03 -4.26 -7.21
N ALA A 192 -7.70 -4.85 -8.37
CA ALA A 192 -8.47 -5.92 -8.99
C ALA A 192 -8.55 -7.17 -8.10
N GLN A 193 -7.47 -7.53 -7.38
CA GLN A 193 -7.50 -8.64 -6.42
C GLN A 193 -8.44 -8.36 -5.24
N LEU A 194 -8.54 -7.09 -4.83
CA LEU A 194 -9.51 -6.64 -3.84
C LEU A 194 -10.90 -6.42 -4.44
N GLY A 195 -11.10 -6.58 -5.75
CA GLY A 195 -12.40 -6.39 -6.40
C GLY A 195 -12.90 -4.94 -6.41
N VAL A 196 -11.99 -3.96 -6.37
CA VAL A 196 -12.34 -2.53 -6.35
C VAL A 196 -11.56 -1.74 -7.39
N ASN A 197 -12.09 -0.57 -7.79
CA ASN A 197 -11.41 0.34 -8.72
C ASN A 197 -10.64 1.45 -8.00
N SER A 198 -11.02 1.73 -6.76
CA SER A 198 -10.40 2.74 -5.89
C SER A 198 -10.69 2.44 -4.43
N LEU A 199 -9.82 2.93 -3.54
CA LEU A 199 -10.04 2.90 -2.10
C LEU A 199 -9.39 4.13 -1.43
N SER A 200 -9.81 4.44 -0.20
CA SER A 200 -9.21 5.50 0.61
C SER A 200 -8.32 4.95 1.73
N GLY A 201 -8.47 3.68 2.05
CA GLY A 201 -7.64 3.01 3.03
C GLY A 201 -7.83 1.51 3.05
N ILE A 202 -7.08 0.86 3.92
CA ILE A 202 -7.06 -0.58 4.07
C ILE A 202 -7.23 -0.96 5.55
N ARG A 203 -8.04 -1.97 5.81
CA ARG A 203 -8.00 -2.71 7.07
C ARG A 203 -6.89 -3.75 6.98
N VAL A 204 -6.07 -3.85 8.03
CA VAL A 204 -5.03 -4.88 8.18
C VAL A 204 -5.30 -5.65 9.46
N ILE A 205 -5.24 -6.98 9.38
CA ILE A 205 -5.57 -7.90 10.47
C ILE A 205 -4.47 -8.95 10.62
N SER A 206 -4.11 -9.24 11.87
CA SER A 206 -3.39 -10.45 12.29
C SER A 206 -4.23 -11.26 13.27
N GLU A 207 -4.31 -12.58 13.06
CA GLU A 207 -5.09 -13.52 13.89
C GLU A 207 -4.19 -14.38 14.79
N GLY A 208 -3.24 -13.74 15.48
CA GLY A 208 -2.37 -14.39 16.47
C GLY A 208 -1.48 -15.46 15.86
N GLN A 209 -1.36 -16.59 16.55
CA GLN A 209 -0.45 -17.70 16.16
C GLN A 209 -0.66 -18.21 14.73
N ALA A 210 -1.89 -18.11 14.20
CA ALA A 210 -2.15 -18.53 12.82
C ALA A 210 -1.41 -17.65 11.79
N PHE A 211 -1.09 -16.41 12.16
CA PHE A 211 -0.46 -15.41 11.30
C PHE A 211 1.01 -15.20 11.62
N ASN A 212 1.49 -15.67 12.79
CA ASN A 212 2.91 -15.66 13.19
C ASN A 212 3.51 -14.25 13.20
N GLY A 213 2.86 -13.32 13.90
CA GLY A 213 3.43 -11.99 14.20
C GLY A 213 3.99 -11.24 12.98
N PRO A 214 3.16 -10.64 12.12
CA PRO A 214 3.65 -9.89 10.97
C PRO A 214 4.33 -8.57 11.33
N ASP A 215 5.62 -8.47 11.02
CA ASP A 215 6.45 -7.28 11.21
C ASP A 215 6.50 -6.42 9.95
N PHE A 216 5.53 -5.53 9.76
CA PHE A 216 5.21 -5.01 8.44
C PHE A 216 5.34 -3.49 8.24
N LYS A 217 5.52 -3.12 6.96
CA LYS A 217 5.35 -1.78 6.42
C LYS A 217 4.42 -1.83 5.21
N LEU A 218 3.60 -0.79 5.03
CA LEU A 218 2.69 -0.64 3.90
C LEU A 218 2.86 0.74 3.27
N ILE A 219 2.97 0.77 1.95
CA ILE A 219 2.95 1.98 1.12
C ILE A 219 2.06 1.72 -0.09
N ALA A 220 1.37 2.75 -0.57
CA ALA A 220 0.62 2.66 -1.81
C ALA A 220 1.18 3.61 -2.86
N ARG A 221 1.01 3.29 -4.15
CA ARG A 221 1.28 4.28 -5.21
C ARG A 221 0.15 5.28 -5.28
N THR A 222 0.48 6.54 -5.56
CA THR A 222 -0.52 7.54 -5.90
C THR A 222 -1.12 7.18 -7.26
N GLY A 223 -2.43 6.99 -7.32
CA GLY A 223 -3.11 6.77 -8.60
C GLY A 223 -3.27 8.10 -9.35
N VAL A 224 -3.00 8.12 -10.65
CA VAL A 224 -3.59 9.13 -11.54
C VAL A 224 -5.03 8.72 -11.81
N SER A 225 -6.01 9.58 -11.54
CA SER A 225 -7.40 9.32 -11.95
C SER A 225 -7.41 9.17 -13.47
N VAL A 226 -7.65 7.98 -13.99
CA VAL A 226 -7.83 7.80 -15.43
C VAL A 226 -9.22 8.34 -15.75
N PRO A 227 -9.37 9.44 -16.51
CA PRO A 227 -10.69 9.92 -16.89
C PRO A 227 -11.42 8.80 -17.62
N GLU A 228 -12.66 8.53 -17.23
CA GLU A 228 -13.45 7.55 -17.94
C GLU A 228 -13.55 7.96 -19.43
N PRO A 229 -13.52 7.01 -20.37
CA PRO A 229 -13.56 7.31 -21.81
C PRO A 229 -14.73 8.22 -22.22
N GLY A 230 -15.82 8.24 -21.45
CA GLY A 230 -16.96 9.13 -21.66
C GLY A 230 -16.66 10.62 -21.46
N MET A 231 -15.70 10.99 -20.60
CA MET A 231 -15.34 12.40 -20.39
C MET A 231 -14.57 12.98 -21.58
N VAL A 232 -13.76 12.18 -22.29
CA VAL A 232 -12.99 12.64 -23.46
C VAL A 232 -13.90 12.93 -24.66
N LEU A 233 -14.99 12.18 -24.83
CA LEU A 233 -15.99 12.45 -25.88
C LEU A 233 -16.79 13.74 -25.63
N SER A 234 -16.94 14.15 -24.37
CA SER A 234 -17.65 15.39 -24.01
C SER A 234 -16.87 16.66 -24.39
N LEU A 235 -15.53 16.61 -24.39
CA LEU A 235 -14.69 17.72 -24.83
C LEU A 235 -14.64 17.87 -26.36
N GLY A 236 -14.77 16.77 -27.11
CA GLY A 236 -14.82 16.79 -28.58
C GLY A 236 -16.12 17.41 -29.13
N THR A 237 -17.23 17.22 -28.43
CA THR A 237 -18.54 17.76 -28.85
C THR A 237 -18.68 19.25 -28.61
N VAL A 238 -18.12 19.79 -27.52
CA VAL A 238 -18.13 21.24 -27.24
C VAL A 238 -17.26 22.01 -28.25
N ALA A 239 -16.12 21.46 -28.67
CA ALA A 239 -15.30 22.05 -29.73
C ALA A 239 -16.01 22.06 -31.10
N GLY A 240 -16.73 20.98 -31.44
CA GLY A 240 -17.51 20.88 -32.67
C GLY A 240 -18.65 21.91 -32.76
N VAL A 241 -19.39 22.12 -31.65
CA VAL A 241 -20.49 23.11 -31.61
C VAL A 241 -19.97 24.55 -31.67
N ALA A 242 -18.84 24.85 -31.04
CA ALA A 242 -18.22 26.18 -31.11
C ALA A 242 -17.71 26.53 -32.51
N PHE A 243 -17.17 25.55 -33.25
CA PHE A 243 -16.70 25.75 -34.63
C PHE A 243 -17.86 25.94 -35.62
N LEU A 244 -18.95 25.18 -35.45
CA LEU A 244 -20.16 25.32 -36.28
C LEU A 244 -20.87 26.67 -36.05
N ARG A 245 -20.93 27.15 -34.80
CA ARG A 245 -21.48 28.49 -34.48
C ARG A 245 -20.65 29.63 -35.05
N ARG A 246 -19.32 29.50 -35.12
CA ARG A 246 -18.45 30.51 -35.77
C ARG A 246 -18.71 30.64 -37.27
N LYS A 247 -18.97 29.53 -37.96
CA LYS A 247 -19.28 29.56 -39.41
C LYS A 247 -20.61 30.25 -39.71
N GLN A 248 -21.62 30.10 -38.85
CA GLN A 248 -22.92 30.75 -39.02
C GLN A 248 -22.86 32.28 -38.81
N ASN A 249 -22.06 32.75 -37.84
CA ASN A 249 -21.93 34.18 -37.57
C ASN A 249 -21.10 34.95 -38.62
N SER A 250 -20.16 34.27 -39.30
CA SER A 250 -19.37 34.89 -40.38
C SER A 250 -20.16 35.02 -41.70
N ALA A 251 -21.11 34.12 -41.97
CA ALA A 251 -21.96 34.20 -43.16
C ALA A 251 -22.98 35.36 -43.08
N ILE A 252 -23.42 35.74 -41.87
CA ILE A 252 -24.37 36.84 -41.66
C ILE A 252 -23.70 38.22 -41.80
N LYS A 253 -22.38 38.33 -41.55
CA LYS A 253 -21.63 39.59 -41.74
C LYS A 253 -21.19 39.88 -43.17
N ALA A 254 -21.22 38.88 -44.07
CA ALA A 254 -20.87 39.05 -45.48
C ALA A 254 -22.08 39.44 -46.37
N ALA A 255 -23.28 39.55 -45.78
CA ALA A 255 -24.54 39.87 -46.47
C ALA A 255 -25.14 41.22 -46.04
N LYS A 256 -24.32 42.12 -45.49
CA LYS A 256 -24.70 43.51 -45.17
C LYS A 256 -23.79 44.49 -45.89
#